data_AF-W9RCB5-F1
#
_entry.id   AF-W9RCB5-F1
#
_cell.length_a   1.000
_cell.length_b   1.000
_cell.length_c   1.000
_cell.angle_alpha   90.00
_cell.angle_beta   90.00
_cell.angle_gamma   90.00
#
_symmetry.space_group_name_H-M   'P 1'
#
loop_
_entity.id
_entity.type
_entity.pdbx_description
1 polymer ?
#
loop_
_entity_poly.entity_id
_entity_poly.type
_entity_poly.pdbx_seq_one_letter_code
_entity_poly.pdbx_strand_id
1 'polypeptide(L)'
;MRLPTLALCFYSLVLANRSPLPFSSSEALLRSETSRTSLSSAVVHTVEIDALVIAASVQAMGFPAFSVTTPSGNRAFPKPGKLDEVLWKGTHERLYLYESDAEKFILDTTNLYDLIFIDAYDGDDIFPRALWDPDSPFLKSLNDQLHPEHGTVVVNLHSDSDLLNPDGSVPSVLEQILPMGKYVSKVGRAYKDVLAGNTSSSGGKKHGLGFTVSVPWVCNTSLVVCKGSGMINANFSRDTIFDTLVSKSTEVERILNLPFSCLEYIKRGFLLLD
;
A
#
# COMPACT_ATOMS: atom_id res chain seq x y z
N MET A 1 -0.09 -17.94 -24.54
CA MET A 1 -0.87 -16.70 -24.31
C MET A 1 -0.47 -16.15 -22.97
N ARG A 2 0.28 -15.03 -22.96
CA ARG A 2 0.71 -14.36 -21.73
C ARG A 2 -0.50 -13.60 -21.19
N LEU A 3 -0.91 -13.91 -19.97
CA LEU A 3 -1.83 -13.05 -19.21
C LEU A 3 -1.14 -11.69 -19.02
N PRO A 4 -1.78 -10.56 -19.35
CA PRO A 4 -1.23 -9.26 -19.01
C PRO A 4 -1.33 -9.11 -17.49
N THR A 5 -0.18 -9.04 -16.85
CA THR A 5 -0.05 -8.50 -15.50
C THR A 5 -0.52 -7.05 -15.58
N LEU A 6 -1.75 -6.78 -15.12
CA LEU A 6 -2.29 -5.43 -14.95
C LEU A 6 -1.52 -4.77 -13.80
N ALA A 7 -0.33 -4.26 -14.10
CA ALA A 7 0.25 -3.14 -13.40
C ALA A 7 -0.53 -1.91 -13.88
N LEU A 8 -1.61 -1.59 -13.18
CA LEU A 8 -2.23 -0.28 -13.30
C LEU A 8 -1.33 0.68 -12.51
N CYS A 9 -0.33 1.25 -13.19
CA CYS A 9 0.38 2.43 -12.70
C CYS A 9 -0.64 3.56 -12.70
N PHE A 10 -1.18 3.86 -11.53
CA PHE A 10 -1.87 5.09 -11.28
C PHE A 10 -1.01 5.91 -10.34
N TYR A 11 -1.09 7.23 -10.46
CA TYR A 11 -0.70 8.14 -9.38
C TYR A 11 -1.77 8.02 -8.29
N SER A 12 -1.82 6.87 -7.61
CA SER A 12 -2.93 6.54 -6.73
C SER A 12 -2.56 6.05 -5.35
N LEU A 13 -3.34 6.58 -4.42
CA LEU A 13 -3.59 5.97 -3.13
C LEU A 13 -4.64 4.87 -3.32
N VAL A 14 -4.29 3.61 -3.03
CA VAL A 14 -5.21 2.47 -3.07
C VAL A 14 -5.44 1.96 -1.66
N LEU A 15 -6.67 2.08 -1.17
CA LEU A 15 -7.05 1.77 0.20
C LEU A 15 -8.00 0.57 0.20
N ALA A 16 -7.70 -0.46 0.98
CA ALA A 16 -8.52 -1.67 1.06
C ALA A 16 -9.03 -1.93 2.48
N ASN A 17 -10.32 -2.28 2.60
CA ASN A 17 -10.94 -2.72 3.86
C ASN A 17 -11.80 -3.98 3.66
N ARG A 18 -11.97 -4.78 4.71
CA ARG A 18 -12.94 -5.88 4.79
C ARG A 18 -14.37 -5.34 4.92
N SER A 19 -15.32 -5.99 4.25
CA SER A 19 -16.74 -5.65 4.42
C SER A 19 -17.30 -6.23 5.73
N PRO A 20 -18.10 -5.45 6.50
CA PRO A 20 -18.95 -6.01 7.54
C PRO A 20 -20.28 -6.46 6.90
N LEU A 21 -20.55 -7.76 6.85
CA LEU A 21 -21.88 -8.29 6.52
C LEU A 21 -22.59 -8.77 7.80
N PRO A 22 -23.91 -8.55 7.95
CA PRO A 22 -24.69 -9.05 9.07
C PRO A 22 -25.03 -10.53 8.83
N PHE A 23 -24.53 -11.45 9.67
CA PHE A 23 -24.86 -12.87 9.54
C PHE A 23 -25.93 -13.29 10.56
N SER A 24 -26.97 -13.98 10.08
CA SER A 24 -27.95 -14.65 10.94
C SER A 24 -27.34 -15.92 11.54
N SER A 25 -27.74 -16.22 12.78
CA SER A 25 -27.09 -17.16 13.71
C SER A 25 -27.02 -18.63 13.25
N SER A 26 -27.66 -19.00 12.14
CA SER A 26 -27.68 -20.39 11.63
C SER A 26 -26.57 -20.71 10.63
N GLU A 27 -25.89 -19.73 10.03
CA GLU A 27 -24.76 -19.99 9.10
C GLU A 27 -23.39 -20.04 9.78
N ALA A 28 -23.30 -19.63 11.05
CA ALA A 28 -22.04 -19.54 11.78
C ALA A 28 -21.41 -20.92 12.13
N LEU A 29 -22.20 -21.99 12.14
CA LEU A 29 -21.75 -23.29 12.66
C LEU A 29 -21.18 -24.26 11.59
N LEU A 30 -21.32 -23.95 10.30
CA LEU A 30 -20.83 -24.80 9.20
C LEU A 30 -19.56 -24.25 8.51
N ARG A 31 -18.97 -23.17 9.03
CA ARG A 31 -17.72 -22.58 8.51
C ARG A 31 -16.64 -22.44 9.59
N SER A 32 -16.56 -23.39 10.53
CA SER A 32 -15.34 -23.57 11.31
C SER A 32 -14.33 -24.35 10.46
N GLU A 33 -13.11 -23.82 10.36
CA GLU A 33 -11.96 -24.30 9.57
C GLU A 33 -11.94 -23.80 8.10
N THR A 34 -10.93 -22.98 7.79
CA THR A 34 -10.70 -22.22 6.54
C THR A 34 -11.63 -21.04 6.25
N SER A 35 -11.47 -19.93 7.00
CA SER A 35 -11.82 -18.61 6.48
C SER A 35 -10.87 -18.26 5.32
N ARG A 36 -11.23 -18.66 4.10
CA ARG A 36 -10.57 -18.21 2.87
C ARG A 36 -10.75 -16.70 2.74
N THR A 37 -9.76 -15.92 3.18
CA THR A 37 -9.67 -14.49 2.88
C THR A 37 -9.22 -14.34 1.43
N SER A 38 -10.16 -14.41 0.50
CA SER A 38 -9.91 -14.03 -0.88
C SER A 38 -9.91 -12.50 -0.97
N LEU A 39 -8.86 -11.90 -1.55
CA LEU A 39 -8.82 -10.49 -1.97
C LEU A 39 -10.05 -10.11 -2.82
N SER A 40 -10.75 -11.10 -3.38
CA SER A 40 -12.02 -10.93 -4.09
C SER A 40 -13.20 -10.44 -3.23
N SER A 41 -12.98 -10.08 -1.96
CA SER A 41 -14.02 -9.49 -1.09
C SER A 41 -13.67 -8.08 -0.59
N ALA A 42 -12.46 -7.58 -0.84
CA ALA A 42 -12.03 -6.26 -0.38
C ALA A 42 -12.82 -5.14 -1.08
N VAL A 43 -13.16 -4.10 -0.33
CA VAL A 43 -13.60 -2.81 -0.90
C VAL A 43 -12.36 -1.97 -1.12
N VAL A 44 -12.24 -1.38 -2.30
CA VAL A 44 -11.05 -0.62 -2.71
C VAL A 44 -11.44 0.80 -3.06
N HIS A 45 -10.82 1.76 -2.38
CA HIS A 45 -10.87 3.17 -2.75
C HIS A 45 -9.55 3.55 -3.42
N THR A 46 -9.65 3.99 -4.67
CA THR A 46 -8.57 4.55 -5.48
C THR A 46 -8.74 6.05 -5.51
N VAL A 47 -7.67 6.80 -5.27
CA VAL A 47 -7.69 8.27 -5.29
C VAL A 47 -6.66 8.74 -6.29
N GLU A 48 -7.09 9.51 -7.30
CA GLU A 48 -6.25 10.07 -8.36
C GLU A 48 -6.56 11.57 -8.48
N ILE A 49 -5.54 12.39 -8.64
CA ILE A 49 -5.70 13.86 -8.69
C ILE A 49 -5.97 14.36 -10.11
N ASP A 50 -5.45 13.66 -11.13
CA ASP A 50 -5.56 14.11 -12.52
C ASP A 50 -6.73 13.44 -13.26
N ALA A 51 -7.74 14.25 -13.59
CA ALA A 51 -8.89 13.84 -14.39
C ALA A 51 -8.51 13.24 -15.75
N LEU A 52 -7.39 13.67 -16.37
CA LEU A 52 -6.91 13.11 -17.62
C LEU A 52 -6.38 11.69 -17.44
N VAL A 53 -5.68 11.42 -16.33
CA VAL A 53 -5.23 10.06 -15.96
C VAL A 53 -6.42 9.15 -15.70
N ILE A 54 -7.43 9.65 -14.97
CA ILE A 54 -8.70 8.93 -14.76
C ILE A 54 -9.36 8.60 -16.10
N ALA A 55 -9.51 9.60 -16.98
CA ALA A 55 -10.15 9.43 -18.28
C ALA A 55 -9.40 8.41 -19.15
N ALA A 56 -8.07 8.52 -19.24
CA ALA A 56 -7.23 7.58 -19.98
C ALA A 56 -7.37 6.15 -19.43
N SER A 57 -7.40 6.01 -18.11
CA SER A 57 -7.51 4.70 -17.44
C SER A 57 -8.83 4.00 -17.75
N VAL A 58 -9.92 4.75 -17.71
CA VAL A 58 -11.26 4.23 -18.01
C VAL A 58 -11.43 3.97 -19.52
N GLN A 59 -10.99 4.90 -20.36
CA GLN A 59 -11.27 4.84 -21.80
C GLN A 59 -10.31 3.93 -22.57
N ALA A 60 -9.04 3.82 -22.14
CA ALA A 60 -7.99 3.14 -22.89
C ALA A 60 -7.40 1.93 -22.15
N MET A 61 -7.35 1.94 -20.81
CA MET A 61 -6.67 0.90 -20.03
C MET A 61 -7.62 -0.14 -19.43
N GLY A 62 -8.93 0.01 -19.67
CA GLY A 62 -9.95 -0.96 -19.27
C GLY A 62 -10.33 -0.89 -17.79
N PHE A 63 -9.98 0.17 -17.07
CA PHE A 63 -10.48 0.42 -15.73
C PHE A 63 -11.99 0.64 -15.75
N PRO A 64 -12.79 0.09 -14.80
CA PRO A 64 -14.23 0.10 -14.96
C PRO A 64 -14.79 1.50 -14.74
N ALA A 65 -15.49 2.04 -15.75
CA ALA A 65 -16.10 3.37 -15.68
C ALA A 65 -17.08 3.49 -14.50
N PHE A 66 -17.78 2.40 -14.17
CA PHE A 66 -18.68 2.32 -13.03
C PHE A 66 -18.02 2.61 -11.67
N SER A 67 -16.69 2.48 -11.59
CA SER A 67 -15.92 2.77 -10.37
C SER A 67 -15.85 4.26 -10.07
N VAL A 68 -15.96 5.12 -11.09
CA VAL A 68 -15.81 6.57 -10.94
C VAL A 68 -16.88 7.11 -9.99
N THR A 69 -16.43 7.90 -9.03
CA THR A 69 -17.28 8.54 -8.03
C THR A 69 -17.43 10.02 -8.33
N THR A 70 -18.53 10.58 -7.86
CA THR A 70 -18.81 12.01 -7.84
C THR A 70 -18.23 12.63 -6.56
N PRO A 71 -18.04 13.96 -6.51
CA PRO A 71 -17.60 14.64 -5.28
C PRO A 71 -18.50 14.39 -4.06
N SER A 72 -19.74 13.97 -4.26
CA SER A 72 -20.66 13.60 -3.16
C SER A 72 -20.49 12.15 -2.67
N GLY A 73 -19.49 11.41 -3.18
CA GLY A 73 -19.22 10.00 -2.83
C GLY A 73 -20.12 8.97 -3.52
N ASN A 74 -21.07 9.40 -4.37
CA ASN A 74 -21.92 8.48 -5.14
C ASN A 74 -21.24 8.08 -6.44
N ARG A 75 -21.56 6.91 -6.99
CA ARG A 75 -21.07 6.51 -8.32
C ARG A 75 -21.57 7.48 -9.39
N ALA A 76 -20.67 7.86 -10.30
CA ALA A 76 -20.98 8.72 -11.43
C ALA A 76 -21.94 8.04 -12.42
N PHE A 77 -21.86 6.71 -12.53
CA PHE A 77 -22.75 5.90 -13.35
C PHE A 77 -23.71 5.08 -12.46
N PRO A 78 -25.02 5.09 -12.73
CA PRO A 78 -26.00 4.41 -11.89
C PRO A 78 -25.99 2.89 -12.06
N LYS A 79 -25.43 2.37 -13.15
CA LYS A 79 -25.35 0.93 -13.45
C LYS A 79 -24.03 0.61 -14.15
N PRO A 80 -23.48 -0.60 -13.94
CA PRO A 80 -22.26 -1.02 -14.63
C PRO A 80 -22.50 -1.22 -16.13
N GLY A 81 -21.47 -0.97 -16.93
CA GLY A 81 -21.50 -1.30 -18.35
C GLY A 81 -21.33 -2.80 -18.58
N LYS A 82 -21.80 -3.32 -19.72
CA LYS A 82 -21.60 -4.73 -20.10
C LYS A 82 -20.12 -5.13 -20.13
N LEU A 83 -19.24 -4.22 -20.53
CA LEU A 83 -17.79 -4.46 -20.54
C LEU A 83 -17.24 -4.60 -19.12
N ASP A 84 -17.75 -3.81 -18.16
CA ASP A 84 -17.34 -3.88 -16.76
C ASP A 84 -17.73 -5.24 -16.14
N GLU A 85 -18.91 -5.75 -16.48
CA GLU A 85 -19.36 -7.08 -16.05
C GLU A 85 -18.49 -8.20 -16.59
N VAL A 86 -18.17 -8.15 -17.89
CA VAL A 86 -17.38 -9.20 -18.56
C VAL A 86 -15.93 -9.20 -18.09
N LEU A 87 -15.29 -8.03 -18.02
CA LEU A 87 -13.86 -7.91 -17.70
C LEU A 87 -13.61 -8.06 -16.19
N TRP A 88 -14.43 -7.43 -15.36
CA TRP A 88 -14.18 -7.35 -13.91
C TRP A 88 -14.99 -8.35 -13.09
N LYS A 89 -15.97 -9.05 -13.69
CA LYS A 89 -16.73 -10.15 -13.07
C LYS A 89 -17.27 -9.81 -11.67
N GLY A 90 -17.88 -8.63 -11.54
CA GLY A 90 -18.42 -8.10 -10.28
C GLY A 90 -17.42 -7.40 -9.36
N THR A 91 -16.11 -7.43 -9.67
CA THR A 91 -15.10 -6.68 -8.88
C THR A 91 -15.33 -5.18 -8.96
N HIS A 92 -15.82 -4.67 -10.10
CA HIS A 92 -16.13 -3.26 -10.30
C HIS A 92 -17.12 -2.69 -9.27
N GLU A 93 -17.96 -3.51 -8.64
CA GLU A 93 -18.91 -3.08 -7.60
C GLU A 93 -18.24 -2.70 -6.28
N ARG A 94 -17.00 -3.14 -6.08
CA ARG A 94 -16.20 -2.89 -4.88
C ARG A 94 -15.06 -1.91 -5.11
N LEU A 95 -14.90 -1.44 -6.35
CA LEU A 95 -13.94 -0.40 -6.71
C LEU A 95 -14.64 0.96 -6.69
N TYR A 96 -13.98 1.94 -6.08
CA TYR A 96 -14.39 3.34 -6.07
C TYR A 96 -13.18 4.18 -6.45
N LEU A 97 -13.33 5.00 -7.49
CA LEU A 97 -12.30 5.91 -7.98
C LEU A 97 -12.72 7.34 -7.70
N TYR A 98 -11.95 8.03 -6.88
CA TYR A 98 -12.17 9.41 -6.47
C TYR A 98 -11.18 10.32 -7.21
N GLU A 99 -11.71 11.35 -7.84
CA GLU A 99 -10.92 12.49 -8.32
C GLU A 99 -10.68 13.43 -7.12
N SER A 100 -9.53 13.29 -6.48
CA SER A 100 -9.17 14.11 -5.31
C SER A 100 -7.66 14.11 -5.09
N ASP A 101 -7.18 15.17 -4.45
CA ASP A 101 -5.90 15.13 -3.77
C ASP A 101 -5.91 14.08 -2.65
N ALA A 102 -4.80 13.35 -2.49
CA ALA A 102 -4.67 12.26 -1.53
C ALA A 102 -4.65 12.74 -0.07
N GLU A 103 -4.04 13.90 0.20
CA GLU A 103 -4.05 14.50 1.53
C GLU A 103 -5.46 14.89 1.93
N LYS A 104 -6.17 15.60 1.04
CA LYS A 104 -7.57 15.96 1.24
C LYS A 104 -8.45 14.73 1.48
N PHE A 105 -8.31 13.68 0.66
CA PHE A 105 -9.14 12.48 0.79
C PHE A 105 -8.95 11.80 2.15
N ILE A 106 -7.70 11.66 2.62
CA ILE A 106 -7.41 11.03 3.91
C ILE A 106 -7.87 11.88 5.10
N LEU A 107 -7.85 13.21 4.98
CA LEU A 107 -8.39 14.12 5.99
C LEU A 107 -9.92 14.04 6.09
N ASP A 108 -10.60 13.87 4.96
CA ASP A 108 -12.07 13.90 4.89
C ASP A 108 -12.73 12.52 5.14
N THR A 109 -12.03 11.41 4.87
CA THR A 109 -12.55 10.07 5.10
C THR A 109 -12.68 9.75 6.59
N THR A 110 -13.69 8.95 6.95
CA THR A 110 -13.84 8.37 8.29
C THR A 110 -13.67 6.84 8.28
N ASN A 111 -13.30 6.29 7.13
CA ASN A 111 -13.12 4.85 6.94
C ASN A 111 -11.78 4.39 7.52
N LEU A 112 -11.83 3.25 8.20
CA LEU A 112 -10.64 2.53 8.64
C LEU A 112 -10.18 1.58 7.53
N TYR A 113 -8.86 1.47 7.31
CA TYR A 113 -8.27 0.62 6.27
C TYR A 113 -7.29 -0.40 6.82
N ASP A 114 -7.29 -1.57 6.21
CA ASP A 114 -6.37 -2.65 6.55
C ASP A 114 -5.05 -2.52 5.79
N LEU A 115 -5.13 -2.02 4.56
CA LEU A 115 -4.01 -1.92 3.65
C LEU A 115 -4.13 -0.64 2.84
N ILE A 116 -3.03 0.10 2.76
CA ILE A 116 -2.91 1.35 2.02
C ILE A 116 -1.68 1.26 1.13
N PHE A 117 -1.86 1.43 -0.18
CA PHE A 117 -0.76 1.59 -1.13
C PHE A 117 -0.67 3.04 -1.55
N ILE A 118 0.52 3.61 -1.55
CA ILE A 118 0.79 4.98 -1.98
C ILE A 118 1.76 4.91 -3.15
N ASP A 119 1.29 5.32 -4.33
CA ASP A 119 2.09 5.47 -5.53
C ASP A 119 1.79 6.86 -6.09
N ALA A 120 2.42 7.91 -5.53
CA ALA A 120 2.02 9.30 -5.77
C ALA A 120 3.24 10.21 -5.93
N TYR A 121 3.73 10.34 -7.16
CA TYR A 121 4.82 11.26 -7.50
C TYR A 121 4.28 12.60 -8.01
N ASP A 122 5.11 13.63 -8.09
CA ASP A 122 4.72 14.96 -8.62
C ASP A 122 4.93 15.12 -10.13
N GLY A 123 5.36 14.06 -10.82
CA GLY A 123 5.68 14.07 -12.26
C GLY A 123 7.17 14.25 -12.56
N ASP A 124 7.97 14.67 -11.57
CA ASP A 124 9.45 14.70 -11.63
C ASP A 124 10.06 13.51 -10.86
N ASP A 125 9.28 12.43 -10.69
CA ASP A 125 9.63 11.24 -9.91
C ASP A 125 9.96 11.53 -8.43
N ILE A 126 9.49 12.66 -7.89
CA ILE A 126 9.68 13.04 -6.49
C ILE A 126 8.42 12.70 -5.69
N PHE A 127 8.59 12.01 -4.57
CA PHE A 127 7.50 11.73 -3.64
C PHE A 127 7.21 12.99 -2.78
N PRO A 128 6.03 13.61 -2.90
CA PRO A 128 5.78 14.96 -2.34
C PRO A 128 5.97 15.04 -0.82
N ARG A 129 6.64 16.09 -0.34
CA ARG A 129 6.90 16.31 1.11
C ARG A 129 5.63 16.28 1.96
N ALA A 130 4.51 16.80 1.45
CA ALA A 130 3.22 16.78 2.16
C ALA A 130 2.79 15.36 2.56
N LEU A 131 3.16 14.35 1.76
CA LEU A 131 2.77 12.96 1.96
C LEU A 131 3.71 12.18 2.90
N TRP A 132 4.81 12.78 3.38
CA TRP A 132 5.76 12.08 4.26
C TRP A 132 6.39 12.93 5.35
N ASP A 133 5.98 14.19 5.48
CA ASP A 133 6.36 14.99 6.65
C ASP A 133 5.78 14.37 7.94
N PRO A 134 6.60 14.04 8.96
CA PRO A 134 6.10 13.59 10.26
C PRO A 134 5.06 14.54 10.87
N ASP A 135 5.17 15.83 10.57
CA ASP A 135 4.30 16.85 11.08
C ASP A 135 3.10 17.14 10.17
N SER A 136 3.02 16.56 8.96
CA SER A 136 1.91 16.85 8.05
C SER A 136 0.57 16.33 8.58
N PRO A 137 -0.53 17.05 8.27
CA PRO A 137 -1.88 16.56 8.52
C PRO A 137 -2.14 15.20 7.87
N PHE A 138 -1.59 14.97 6.67
CA PHE A 138 -1.69 13.69 5.97
C PHE A 138 -1.21 12.52 6.82
N LEU A 139 0.05 12.49 7.24
CA LEU A 139 0.63 11.30 7.88
C LEU A 139 0.00 11.03 9.25
N LYS A 140 -0.39 12.07 9.97
CA LYS A 140 -1.16 12.00 11.22
C LYS A 140 -2.55 11.42 10.99
N SER A 141 -3.26 11.86 9.96
CA SER A 141 -4.59 11.35 9.64
C SER A 141 -4.52 9.93 9.09
N LEU A 142 -3.49 9.62 8.29
CA LEU A 142 -3.21 8.28 7.78
C LEU A 142 -3.05 7.28 8.93
N ASN A 143 -2.35 7.68 9.99
CA ASN A 143 -2.26 6.88 11.22
C ASN A 143 -3.65 6.56 11.76
N ASP A 144 -4.50 7.56 11.92
CA ASP A 144 -5.82 7.39 12.55
C ASP A 144 -6.78 6.54 11.69
N GLN A 145 -6.62 6.59 10.35
CA GLN A 145 -7.40 5.78 9.41
C GLN A 145 -6.83 4.38 9.16
N LEU A 146 -5.74 3.99 9.81
CA LEU A 146 -5.11 2.69 9.64
C LEU A 146 -5.49 1.73 10.77
N HIS A 147 -5.89 0.50 10.43
CA HIS A 147 -6.36 -0.49 11.41
C HIS A 147 -5.33 -0.71 12.53
N PRO A 148 -5.72 -0.57 13.82
CA PRO A 148 -4.76 -0.52 14.93
C PRO A 148 -4.01 -1.83 15.20
N GLU A 149 -4.49 -2.97 14.69
CA GLU A 149 -3.89 -4.29 14.95
C GLU A 149 -3.12 -4.90 13.79
N HIS A 150 -3.44 -4.53 12.54
CA HIS A 150 -2.85 -5.16 11.35
C HIS A 150 -2.80 -4.22 10.15
N GLY A 151 -3.10 -2.95 10.37
CA GLY A 151 -3.06 -1.96 9.32
C GLY A 151 -1.65 -1.82 8.77
N THR A 152 -1.54 -1.84 7.44
CA THR A 152 -0.27 -1.83 6.73
C THR A 152 -0.28 -0.74 5.66
N VAL A 153 0.79 0.04 5.60
CA VAL A 153 1.03 1.01 4.54
C VAL A 153 2.20 0.53 3.69
N VAL A 154 2.03 0.59 2.38
CA VAL A 154 3.06 0.30 1.39
C VAL A 154 3.25 1.54 0.53
N VAL A 155 4.44 2.10 0.50
CA VAL A 155 4.77 3.29 -0.29
C VAL A 155 5.75 2.86 -1.39
N ASN A 156 5.38 3.16 -2.63
CA ASN A 156 6.29 3.05 -3.75
C ASN A 156 7.25 4.24 -3.71
N LEU A 157 8.57 3.99 -3.71
CA LEU A 157 9.60 5.02 -3.74
C LEU A 157 10.59 4.72 -4.86
N HIS A 158 10.91 5.70 -5.69
CA HIS A 158 12.02 5.58 -6.64
C HIS A 158 13.34 5.65 -5.86
N SER A 159 14.27 4.76 -6.19
CA SER A 159 15.57 4.70 -5.52
C SER A 159 16.37 5.98 -5.80
N ASP A 160 17.09 6.47 -4.80
CA ASP A 160 17.92 7.70 -4.76
C ASP A 160 19.02 7.86 -5.84
N SER A 161 18.98 7.08 -6.91
CA SER A 161 20.01 7.01 -7.96
C SER A 161 20.40 8.37 -8.54
N ASP A 162 19.50 9.36 -8.51
CA ASP A 162 19.68 10.66 -9.18
C ASP A 162 19.64 11.89 -8.27
N LEU A 163 19.57 11.73 -6.94
CA LEU A 163 19.63 12.90 -6.05
C LEU A 163 21.09 13.35 -5.89
N LEU A 164 21.48 14.32 -6.72
CA LEU A 164 22.64 15.17 -6.46
C LEU A 164 22.57 15.65 -5.00
N ASN A 165 23.72 15.75 -4.35
CA ASN A 165 23.78 16.39 -3.05
C ASN A 165 23.17 17.80 -3.14
N PRO A 166 22.69 18.40 -2.03
CA PRO A 166 22.08 19.73 -2.04
C PRO A 166 22.98 20.84 -2.61
N ASP A 167 24.28 20.58 -2.74
CA ASP A 167 25.30 21.43 -3.33
C ASP A 167 25.56 21.17 -4.83
N GLY A 168 24.78 20.29 -5.46
CA GLY A 168 24.94 19.87 -6.86
C GLY A 168 26.09 18.89 -7.10
N SER A 169 26.74 18.39 -6.04
CA SER A 169 27.83 17.42 -6.17
C SER A 169 27.32 16.00 -6.41
N VAL A 170 28.12 15.22 -7.13
CA VAL A 170 27.86 13.79 -7.37
C VAL A 170 27.92 13.05 -6.02
N PRO A 171 26.97 12.16 -5.71
CA PRO A 171 27.00 11.36 -4.48
C PRO A 171 28.35 10.66 -4.33
N SER A 172 28.93 10.72 -3.13
CA SER A 172 30.22 10.08 -2.90
C SER A 172 30.08 8.56 -3.07
N VAL A 173 31.16 7.87 -3.46
CA VAL A 173 31.18 6.39 -3.54
C VAL A 173 30.71 5.73 -2.24
N LEU A 174 30.82 6.41 -1.09
CA LEU A 174 30.32 5.95 0.20
C LEU A 174 28.79 6.05 0.37
N GLU A 175 28.13 6.98 -0.31
CA GLU A 175 26.66 7.10 -0.32
C GLU A 175 26.02 6.06 -1.23
N GLN A 176 26.72 5.64 -2.29
CA GLN A 176 26.37 4.48 -3.10
C GLN A 176 26.53 3.14 -2.34
N ILE A 177 27.27 3.15 -1.22
CA ILE A 177 27.50 1.97 -0.34
C ILE A 177 26.43 1.88 0.77
N LEU A 178 25.57 2.89 0.95
CA LEU A 178 24.47 2.79 1.92
C LEU A 178 23.44 1.77 1.42
N PRO A 179 22.97 0.83 2.27
CA PRO A 179 21.97 -0.17 1.87
C PRO A 179 20.67 0.46 1.37
N MET A 180 20.36 1.67 1.86
CA MET A 180 19.19 2.47 1.53
C MET A 180 19.63 3.92 1.34
N GLY A 181 19.13 4.57 0.29
CA GLY A 181 19.43 5.97 0.02
C GLY A 181 18.94 6.91 1.13
N LYS A 182 19.56 8.08 1.26
CA LYS A 182 19.23 9.10 2.28
C LYS A 182 17.77 9.52 2.25
N TYR A 183 17.18 9.63 1.06
CA TYR A 183 15.80 10.04 0.87
C TYR A 183 14.83 8.93 1.31
N VAL A 184 14.97 7.71 0.77
CA VAL A 184 14.17 6.54 1.21
C VAL A 184 14.31 6.33 2.73
N SER A 185 15.49 6.52 3.30
CA SER A 185 15.71 6.42 4.75
C SER A 185 14.91 7.46 5.55
N LYS A 186 14.88 8.71 5.09
CA LYS A 186 14.10 9.79 5.72
C LYS A 186 12.60 9.52 5.66
N VAL A 187 12.09 9.12 4.49
CA VAL A 187 10.67 8.77 4.30
C VAL A 187 10.32 7.56 5.17
N GLY A 188 11.14 6.50 5.13
CA GLY A 188 10.94 5.29 5.93
C GLY A 188 10.89 5.58 7.42
N ARG A 189 11.80 6.39 7.94
CA ARG A 189 11.79 6.80 9.35
C ARG A 189 10.53 7.60 9.70
N ALA A 190 10.13 8.55 8.87
CA ALA A 190 8.92 9.34 9.10
C ALA A 190 7.67 8.44 9.23
N TYR A 191 7.47 7.52 8.28
CA TYR A 191 6.34 6.59 8.32
C TYR A 191 6.41 5.65 9.52
N LYS A 192 7.60 5.09 9.83
CA LYS A 192 7.77 4.21 10.98
C LYS A 192 7.48 4.94 12.29
N ASP A 193 8.08 6.12 12.51
CA ASP A 193 7.95 6.86 13.76
C ASP A 193 6.50 7.26 14.04
N VAL A 194 5.76 7.68 13.01
CA VAL A 194 4.36 8.12 13.14
C VAL A 194 3.39 6.94 13.22
N LEU A 195 3.53 5.93 12.35
CA LEU A 195 2.54 4.84 12.24
C LEU A 195 2.81 3.68 13.19
N ALA A 196 4.07 3.26 13.36
CA ALA A 196 4.46 2.11 14.17
C ALA A 196 4.77 2.49 15.63
N GLY A 197 4.87 3.81 15.93
CA GLY A 197 5.15 4.37 17.24
C GLY A 197 6.62 4.26 17.65
N ASN A 198 7.12 5.31 18.31
CA ASN A 198 8.47 5.32 18.87
C ASN A 198 8.50 4.70 20.27
N THR A 199 9.57 3.99 20.59
CA THR A 199 9.82 3.29 21.85
C THR A 199 10.05 4.25 23.03
N SER A 200 9.06 5.07 23.40
CA SER A 200 9.12 5.73 24.71
C SER A 200 7.76 6.26 25.16
N SER A 201 7.49 6.05 26.45
CA SER A 201 6.45 6.71 27.25
C SER A 201 4.99 6.33 27.02
N SER A 202 4.62 5.06 27.29
CA SER A 202 3.56 4.71 28.27
C SER A 202 3.03 3.28 28.06
N GLY A 203 3.24 2.41 29.04
CA GLY A 203 2.27 1.39 29.50
C GLY A 203 1.82 0.24 28.59
N GLY A 204 2.18 0.15 27.32
CA GLY A 204 1.80 -0.98 26.47
C GLY A 204 2.62 -1.04 25.18
N LYS A 205 3.51 -2.03 25.06
CA LYS A 205 4.40 -2.20 23.90
C LYS A 205 3.64 -2.69 22.67
N LYS A 206 3.09 -1.78 21.88
CA LYS A 206 2.75 -2.07 20.47
C LYS A 206 3.95 -1.64 19.64
N HIS A 207 4.78 -2.59 19.23
CA HIS A 207 5.84 -2.33 18.26
C HIS A 207 5.28 -2.63 16.87
N GLY A 208 5.14 -1.62 16.03
CA GLY A 208 4.95 -1.86 14.60
C GLY A 208 6.25 -2.30 13.93
N LEU A 209 6.15 -2.72 12.67
CA LEU A 209 7.26 -3.21 11.86
C LEU A 209 7.44 -2.29 10.66
N GLY A 210 8.68 -1.89 10.35
CA GLY A 210 8.99 -1.15 9.13
C GLY A 210 10.13 -1.82 8.38
N PHE A 211 9.99 -2.04 7.07
CA PHE A 211 11.06 -2.56 6.22
C PHE A 211 10.92 -2.05 4.79
N THR A 212 11.98 -2.17 4.00
CA THR A 212 11.95 -1.89 2.56
C THR A 212 12.29 -3.15 1.77
N VAL A 213 11.76 -3.25 0.56
CA VAL A 213 12.16 -4.24 -0.44
C VAL A 213 12.52 -3.51 -1.72
N SER A 214 13.80 -3.53 -2.07
CA SER A 214 14.30 -2.90 -3.29
C SER A 214 14.38 -3.86 -4.46
N VAL A 215 14.07 -3.35 -5.65
CA VAL A 215 14.19 -4.05 -6.93
C VAL A 215 15.13 -3.23 -7.83
N PRO A 216 16.46 -3.37 -7.67
CA PRO A 216 17.43 -2.41 -8.22
C PRO A 216 17.36 -2.22 -9.73
N TRP A 217 16.99 -3.26 -10.49
CA TRP A 217 16.94 -3.20 -11.96
C TRP A 217 15.77 -2.37 -12.51
N VAL A 218 14.80 -1.99 -11.68
CA VAL A 218 13.73 -1.05 -12.03
C VAL A 218 13.78 0.22 -11.17
N CYS A 219 14.90 0.47 -10.48
CA CYS A 219 15.10 1.67 -9.65
C CYS A 219 13.95 1.94 -8.66
N ASN A 220 13.37 0.88 -8.10
CA ASN A 220 12.18 0.96 -7.26
C ASN A 220 12.45 0.33 -5.89
N THR A 221 12.00 1.01 -4.84
CA THR A 221 11.97 0.55 -3.47
C THR A 221 10.56 0.63 -2.92
N SER A 222 10.02 -0.51 -2.49
CA SER A 222 8.76 -0.55 -1.74
C SER A 222 9.05 -0.43 -0.25
N LEU A 223 8.59 0.66 0.37
CA LEU A 223 8.58 0.86 1.82
C LEU A 223 7.30 0.25 2.41
N VAL A 224 7.43 -0.59 3.44
CA VAL A 224 6.31 -1.23 4.12
C VAL A 224 6.35 -0.89 5.61
N VAL A 225 5.25 -0.37 6.15
CA VAL A 225 5.09 -0.07 7.58
C VAL A 225 3.78 -0.67 8.10
N CYS A 226 3.89 -1.57 9.07
CA CYS A 226 2.77 -2.26 9.70
C CYS A 226 2.59 -1.76 11.13
N LYS A 227 1.36 -1.39 11.49
CA LYS A 227 0.99 -0.86 12.81
C LYS A 227 1.05 -1.90 13.92
N GLY A 228 0.46 -3.05 13.63
CA GLY A 228 0.44 -4.17 14.52
C GLY A 228 1.01 -5.37 13.80
N SER A 229 2.00 -5.98 14.42
CA SER A 229 2.43 -7.29 14.03
C SER A 229 1.97 -8.22 15.15
N GLY A 230 1.02 -9.10 14.86
CA GLY A 230 0.75 -10.26 15.72
C GLY A 230 2.01 -11.13 15.92
N MET A 231 3.13 -10.82 15.27
CA MET A 231 4.44 -11.39 15.59
C MET A 231 5.08 -10.72 16.81
N ILE A 232 4.87 -9.43 17.12
CA ILE A 232 5.77 -8.69 18.04
C ILE A 232 5.27 -8.71 19.49
N ASN A 233 5.35 -9.89 20.11
CA ASN A 233 5.43 -10.01 21.58
C ASN A 233 6.87 -10.28 22.07
N ALA A 234 7.87 -10.28 21.17
CA ALA A 234 9.27 -10.45 21.52
C ALA A 234 10.17 -9.62 20.60
N ASN A 235 11.37 -9.26 21.09
CA ASN A 235 12.44 -8.67 20.28
C ASN A 235 12.86 -9.66 19.17
N PHE A 236 12.16 -9.68 18.04
CA PHE A 236 12.53 -10.52 16.91
C PHE A 236 13.77 -9.96 16.24
N SER A 237 14.77 -10.81 15.98
CA SER A 237 15.91 -10.43 15.15
C SER A 237 15.45 -10.22 13.71
N ARG A 238 16.20 -9.42 12.95
CA ARG A 238 16.03 -9.23 11.51
C ARG A 238 15.83 -10.56 10.79
N ASP A 239 16.63 -11.57 11.15
CA ASP A 239 16.60 -12.90 10.53
C ASP A 239 15.25 -13.60 10.79
N THR A 240 14.69 -13.49 11.98
CA THR A 240 13.38 -14.13 12.26
C THR A 240 12.24 -13.47 11.51
N ILE A 241 12.26 -12.14 11.35
CA ILE A 241 11.27 -11.42 10.55
C ILE A 241 11.39 -11.85 9.08
N PHE A 242 12.62 -11.89 8.57
CA PHE A 242 12.91 -12.31 7.21
C PHE A 242 12.45 -13.75 6.94
N ASP A 243 12.81 -14.70 7.81
CA ASP A 243 12.40 -16.10 7.70
C ASP A 243 10.88 -16.27 7.75
N THR A 244 10.21 -15.46 8.57
CA THR A 244 8.75 -15.45 8.64
C THR A 244 8.14 -14.94 7.34
N LEU A 245 8.67 -13.85 6.77
CA LEU A 245 8.23 -13.31 5.48
C LEU A 245 8.44 -14.34 4.36
N VAL A 246 9.59 -15.01 4.33
CA VAL A 246 9.90 -16.08 3.37
C VAL A 246 8.91 -17.25 3.51
N SER A 247 8.63 -17.69 4.74
CA SER A 247 7.68 -18.77 4.99
C SER A 247 6.27 -18.40 4.53
N LYS A 248 5.83 -17.18 4.85
CA LYS A 248 4.50 -16.67 4.48
C LYS A 248 4.37 -16.35 3.00
N SER A 249 5.45 -16.00 2.31
CA SER A 249 5.41 -15.73 0.87
C SER A 249 5.00 -16.98 0.09
N THR A 250 5.51 -18.16 0.45
CA THR A 250 5.10 -19.43 -0.17
C THR A 250 3.61 -19.75 0.06
N GLU A 251 3.07 -19.37 1.22
CA GLU A 251 1.64 -19.50 1.51
C GLU A 251 0.81 -18.58 0.60
N VAL A 252 1.21 -17.31 0.48
CA VAL A 252 0.56 -16.30 -0.36
C VAL A 252 0.62 -16.68 -1.85
N GLU A 253 1.78 -17.13 -2.34
CA GLU A 253 1.97 -17.61 -3.71
C GLU A 253 0.96 -18.70 -4.06
N ARG A 254 0.75 -19.66 -3.14
CA ARG A 254 -0.21 -20.76 -3.31
C ARG A 254 -1.65 -20.28 -3.25
N ILE A 255 -2.00 -19.44 -2.28
CA ILE A 255 -3.36 -18.94 -2.08
C ILE A 255 -3.80 -18.07 -3.26
N LEU A 256 -2.92 -17.20 -3.75
CA LEU A 256 -3.20 -16.29 -4.86
C LEU A 256 -2.90 -16.91 -6.23
N ASN A 257 -2.35 -18.14 -6.26
CA ASN A 257 -1.92 -18.84 -7.47
C ASN A 257 -1.03 -17.94 -8.35
N LEU A 258 -0.03 -17.32 -7.74
CA LEU A 258 0.85 -16.37 -8.43
C LEU A 258 1.71 -17.09 -9.47
N PRO A 259 1.92 -16.50 -10.66
CA PRO A 259 2.74 -17.10 -11.71
C PRO A 259 4.25 -16.87 -11.49
N PHE A 260 4.66 -16.33 -10.34
CA PHE A 260 6.03 -16.02 -9.98
C PHE A 260 6.26 -16.24 -8.49
N SER A 261 7.52 -16.42 -8.09
CA SER A 261 7.89 -16.53 -6.68
C SER A 261 8.20 -15.15 -6.09
N CYS A 262 7.58 -14.84 -4.97
CA CYS A 262 7.86 -13.67 -4.14
C CYS A 262 9.22 -13.78 -3.44
N LEU A 263 9.72 -15.01 -3.22
CA LEU A 263 10.97 -15.26 -2.50
C LEU A 263 12.18 -14.53 -3.09
N GLU A 264 12.27 -14.50 -4.42
CA GLU A 264 13.38 -13.85 -5.13
C GLU A 264 13.41 -12.34 -4.88
N TYR A 265 12.25 -11.70 -4.72
CA TYR A 265 12.15 -10.27 -4.43
C TYR A 265 12.51 -9.98 -2.97
N ILE A 266 12.01 -10.79 -2.04
CA ILE A 266 12.30 -10.64 -0.60
C ILE A 266 13.79 -10.82 -0.34
N LYS A 267 14.43 -11.85 -0.90
CA LYS A 267 15.85 -12.17 -0.65
C LYS A 267 16.83 -11.08 -1.07
N ARG A 268 16.53 -10.35 -2.15
CA ARG A 268 17.51 -9.45 -2.78
C ARG A 268 17.52 -8.04 -2.20
N GLY A 269 16.38 -7.58 -1.70
CA GLY A 269 16.19 -6.16 -1.37
C GLY A 269 15.73 -5.87 0.05
N PHE A 270 15.61 -6.88 0.92
CA PHE A 270 15.05 -6.70 2.26
C PHE A 270 15.99 -5.95 3.21
N LEU A 271 15.50 -4.82 3.72
CA LEU A 271 16.15 -4.04 4.76
C LEU A 271 15.13 -3.69 5.84
N LEU A 272 15.46 -4.01 7.09
CA LEU A 272 14.66 -3.62 8.23
C LEU A 272 14.95 -2.15 8.56
N LEU A 273 13.92 -1.37 8.89
CA LEU A 273 14.09 0.01 9.36
C LEU A 273 14.44 0.00 10.85
N ASP A 274 15.55 0.65 11.21
CA ASP A 274 16.00 0.85 12.59
C ASP A 274 15.20 1.90 13.36
#